data_AF-A0A1V5JTQ4-F1
#
_entry.id   AF-A0A1V5JTQ4-F1
#
_cell.length_a   1.000
_cell.length_b   1.000
_cell.length_c   1.000
_cell.angle_alpha   90.00
_cell.angle_beta   90.00
_cell.angle_gamma   90.00
#
_symmetry.space_group_name_H-M   'P 1'
#
loop_
_entity.id
_entity.type
_entity.pdbx_description
1 polymer ?
#
loop_
_entity_poly.entity_id
_entity_poly.type
_entity_poly.pdbx_seq_one_letter_code
_entity_poly.pdbx_strand_id
1 'polypeptide(L)'
;MLSLGGEFLLTTDEGWYAEEVRHILSQHPALEVLSFVVNPPHAVTTKYERKWLASGKDIFTVVFCKVSPWTERRLVKGSMEMHVEIPFRDNLKNRLPHLVGGEGKEEGVWWRFLEGFWGDDGVALVPVLANDEGFEQRFLLRLVPRPATLLVKVDPVGSPYRTPAVAATLRAAARIIAGPDDETALHETDGDAVSDQEGDA
;
A
#
# COMPACT_ATOMS: atom_id res chain seq x y z
N MET A 1 -7.24 15.79 -2.65
CA MET A 1 -7.22 15.50 -4.10
C MET A 1 -7.94 16.64 -4.79
N LEU A 2 -7.40 17.22 -5.87
CA LEU A 2 -8.10 18.26 -6.62
C LEU A 2 -9.29 17.64 -7.38
N SER A 3 -10.43 18.34 -7.37
CA SER A 3 -11.52 18.09 -8.33
C SER A 3 -11.08 18.44 -9.75
N LEU A 4 -11.78 17.92 -10.75
CA LEU A 4 -11.58 18.38 -12.14
C LEU A 4 -11.82 19.89 -12.22
N GLY A 5 -10.96 20.62 -12.93
CA GLY A 5 -10.95 22.08 -12.96
C GLY A 5 -10.38 22.75 -11.71
N GLY A 6 -9.99 21.97 -10.69
CA GLY A 6 -9.37 22.50 -9.48
C GLY A 6 -7.95 22.99 -9.72
N GLU A 7 -7.59 24.07 -9.06
CA GLU A 7 -6.29 24.72 -9.22
C GLU A 7 -5.33 24.37 -8.07
N PHE A 8 -4.05 24.21 -8.42
CA PHE A 8 -2.94 24.17 -7.48
C PHE A 8 -2.05 25.38 -7.75
N LEU A 9 -1.82 26.18 -6.72
CA LEU A 9 -1.00 27.39 -6.76
C LEU A 9 0.23 27.20 -5.87
N LEU A 10 1.40 27.41 -6.46
CA LEU A 10 2.68 27.48 -5.75
C LEU A 10 3.22 28.91 -5.87
N THR A 11 3.66 29.46 -4.74
CA THR A 11 4.37 30.75 -4.68
C THR A 11 5.67 30.58 -3.91
N THR A 12 6.79 31.04 -4.48
CA THR A 12 8.15 30.89 -3.94
C THR A 12 9.03 32.07 -4.30
N ASP A 13 10.07 32.36 -3.51
CA ASP A 13 11.13 33.34 -3.81
C ASP A 13 12.35 32.74 -4.52
N GLU A 14 12.34 31.42 -4.73
CA GLU A 14 13.42 30.67 -5.35
C GLU A 14 13.05 30.28 -6.78
N GLY A 15 13.54 31.04 -7.76
CA GLY A 15 13.20 30.85 -9.18
C GLY A 15 13.51 29.45 -9.70
N TRP A 16 14.67 28.89 -9.36
CA TRP A 16 15.02 27.52 -9.77
C TRP A 16 13.99 26.48 -9.32
N TYR A 17 13.38 26.67 -8.15
CA TYR A 17 12.37 25.75 -7.62
C TYR A 17 11.03 25.91 -8.34
N ALA A 18 10.65 27.14 -8.68
CA ALA A 18 9.44 27.42 -9.46
C ALA A 18 9.53 26.75 -10.86
N GLU A 19 10.69 26.86 -11.49
CA GLU A 19 11.00 26.26 -12.79
C GLU A 19 10.99 24.73 -12.73
N GLU A 20 11.59 24.13 -11.70
CA GLU A 20 11.62 22.68 -11.52
C GLU A 20 10.21 22.12 -11.32
N VAL A 21 9.39 22.75 -10.47
CA VAL A 21 8.00 22.33 -10.27
C VAL A 21 7.19 22.50 -11.56
N ARG A 22 7.38 23.62 -12.29
CA ARG A 22 6.78 23.82 -13.62
C ARG A 22 7.16 22.72 -14.58
N HIS A 23 8.43 22.35 -14.63
CA HIS A 23 8.93 21.29 -15.50
C HIS A 23 8.30 19.94 -15.17
N ILE A 24 8.42 19.46 -13.93
CA ILE A 24 7.92 18.15 -13.50
C ILE A 24 6.40 18.05 -13.68
N LEU A 25 5.64 19.02 -13.18
CA LEU A 25 4.18 18.93 -13.19
C LEU A 25 3.59 19.16 -14.59
N SER A 26 4.30 19.87 -15.49
CA SER A 26 3.88 20.00 -16.90
C SER A 26 3.95 18.68 -17.69
N GLN A 27 4.70 17.70 -17.19
CA GLN A 27 4.78 16.37 -17.79
C GLN A 27 3.68 15.43 -17.28
N HIS A 28 2.93 15.84 -16.26
CA HIS A 28 1.87 15.02 -15.69
C HIS A 28 0.63 15.02 -16.60
N PRO A 29 0.11 13.86 -17.05
CA PRO A 29 -0.97 13.78 -18.06
C PRO A 29 -2.32 14.43 -17.68
N ALA A 30 -2.47 14.78 -16.40
CA ALA A 30 -3.70 15.34 -15.85
C ALA A 30 -3.59 16.77 -15.34
N LEU A 31 -2.43 17.41 -15.52
CA LEU A 31 -2.19 18.78 -15.11
C LEU A 31 -1.77 19.62 -16.32
N GLU A 32 -2.29 20.84 -16.39
CA GLU A 32 -1.83 21.86 -17.33
C GLU A 32 -1.39 23.10 -16.57
N VAL A 33 -0.32 23.74 -17.04
CA VAL A 33 0.12 25.03 -16.51
C VAL A 33 -0.85 26.11 -16.99
N LEU A 34 -1.59 26.71 -16.07
CA LEU A 34 -2.46 27.86 -16.36
C LEU A 34 -1.66 29.16 -16.46
N SER A 35 -0.72 29.37 -15.55
CA SER A 35 0.07 30.60 -15.53
C SER A 35 1.40 30.41 -14.82
N PHE A 36 2.40 31.17 -15.26
CA PHE A 36 3.67 31.36 -14.57
C PHE A 36 3.99 32.85 -14.57
N VAL A 37 4.00 33.48 -13.41
CA VAL A 37 4.12 34.94 -13.26
C VAL A 37 5.21 35.27 -12.25
N VAL A 38 6.11 36.17 -12.65
CA VAL A 38 7.11 36.76 -11.77
C VAL A 38 6.57 38.08 -11.24
N ASN A 39 6.69 38.28 -9.93
CA ASN A 39 6.17 39.41 -9.16
C ASN A 39 4.68 39.69 -9.43
N PRO A 40 3.79 38.69 -9.27
CA PRO A 40 2.37 38.89 -9.45
C PRO A 40 1.81 39.94 -8.47
N PRO A 41 0.82 40.73 -8.90
CA PRO A 41 0.17 41.70 -8.03
C PRO A 41 -0.72 40.98 -7.01
N HIS A 42 -0.30 40.94 -5.74
CA HIS A 42 -1.10 40.39 -4.66
C HIS A 42 -1.84 41.50 -3.89
N ALA A 43 -3.17 41.45 -3.90
CA ALA A 43 -4.00 42.36 -3.10
C ALA A 43 -3.82 42.12 -1.59
N VAL A 44 -3.49 40.89 -1.20
CA VAL A 44 -3.19 40.49 0.17
C VAL A 44 -1.94 39.62 0.14
N THR A 45 -0.94 39.98 0.94
CA THR A 45 0.32 39.25 1.03
C THR A 45 0.39 38.38 2.29
N THR A 46 1.06 37.25 2.20
CA THR A 46 1.46 36.44 3.35
C THR A 46 2.62 37.12 4.10
N LYS A 47 2.92 36.61 5.31
CA LYS A 47 4.10 37.04 6.08
C LYS A 47 5.41 36.83 5.31
N TYR A 48 5.50 35.74 4.55
CA TYR A 48 6.70 35.38 3.78
C TYR A 48 6.89 36.30 2.58
N GLU A 49 5.82 36.56 1.82
CA GLU A 49 5.88 37.47 0.67
C GLU A 49 6.28 38.89 1.09
N ARG A 50 5.78 39.41 2.21
CA ARG A 50 6.25 40.70 2.76
C ARG A 50 7.75 40.69 3.06
N LYS A 51 8.25 39.59 3.64
CA LYS A 51 9.68 39.44 3.94
C LYS A 51 10.52 39.40 2.66
N TRP A 52 10.07 38.67 1.64
CA TRP A 52 10.74 38.56 0.35
C TRP A 52 10.80 39.91 -0.37
N LEU A 53 9.66 40.62 -0.46
CA LEU A 53 9.58 41.97 -1.03
C LEU A 53 10.49 42.96 -0.29
N ALA A 54 10.49 42.94 1.05
CA ALA A 54 11.36 43.79 1.86
C ALA A 54 12.86 43.47 1.65
N SER A 55 13.17 42.26 1.20
CA SER A 55 14.53 41.83 0.88
C SER A 55 14.88 42.02 -0.60
N GLY A 56 13.99 42.62 -1.39
CA GLY A 56 14.17 42.82 -2.83
C GLY A 56 14.22 41.51 -3.65
N LYS A 57 13.64 40.42 -3.12
CA LYS A 57 13.56 39.15 -3.84
C LYS A 57 12.39 39.16 -4.82
N ASP A 58 12.59 38.50 -5.95
CA ASP A 58 11.50 38.18 -6.86
C ASP A 58 10.58 37.11 -6.25
N ILE A 59 9.30 37.17 -6.59
CA ILE A 59 8.29 36.19 -6.21
C ILE A 59 7.79 35.51 -7.45
N PHE A 60 7.92 34.19 -7.51
CA PHE A 60 7.49 33.36 -8.62
C PHE A 60 6.20 32.65 -8.23
N THR A 61 5.17 32.76 -9.07
CA THR A 61 3.91 32.04 -8.89
C THR A 61 3.60 31.18 -10.09
N VAL A 62 3.34 29.90 -9.86
CA VAL A 62 2.88 28.95 -10.88
C VAL A 62 1.52 28.39 -10.48
N VAL A 63 0.61 28.36 -11.44
CA VAL A 63 -0.75 27.82 -11.26
C VAL A 63 -0.95 26.67 -12.24
N PHE A 64 -1.45 25.55 -11.73
CA PHE A 64 -1.82 24.38 -12.52
C PHE A 64 -3.30 24.09 -12.38
N CYS A 65 -3.93 23.62 -13.45
CA CYS A 65 -5.30 23.11 -13.43
C CYS A 65 -5.31 21.61 -13.61
N LYS A 66 -6.21 20.92 -12.88
CA LYS A 66 -6.52 19.52 -13.16
C LYS A 66 -7.46 19.41 -14.35
N VAL A 67 -6.94 18.98 -15.50
CA VAL A 67 -7.69 18.92 -16.76
C VAL A 67 -8.27 17.54 -17.10
N SER A 68 -7.81 16.50 -16.42
CA SER A 68 -8.37 15.15 -16.58
C SER A 68 -8.43 14.39 -15.25
N PRO A 69 -9.31 13.37 -15.13
CA PRO A 69 -9.26 12.44 -14.02
C PRO A 69 -7.93 11.69 -14.02
N TRP A 70 -7.31 11.62 -12.85
CA TRP A 70 -6.13 10.80 -12.63
C TRP A 70 -6.28 10.13 -11.28
N THR A 71 -6.07 8.81 -11.28
CA THR A 71 -6.09 8.00 -10.07
C THR A 71 -4.86 7.12 -10.12
N GLU A 72 -4.00 7.26 -9.12
CA GLU A 72 -2.90 6.33 -8.93
C GLU A 72 -3.42 5.01 -8.35
N ARG A 73 -2.72 3.92 -8.66
CA ARG A 73 -3.03 2.62 -8.06
C ARG A 73 -2.83 2.73 -6.55
N ARG A 74 -3.92 2.65 -5.79
CA ARG A 74 -3.84 2.60 -4.34
C ARG A 74 -3.32 1.23 -3.92
N LEU A 75 -2.10 1.18 -3.40
CA LEU A 75 -1.52 -0.06 -2.86
C LEU A 75 -2.28 -0.54 -1.62
N VAL A 76 -2.69 0.37 -0.74
CA VAL A 76 -3.41 0.04 0.48
C VAL A 76 -4.92 -0.04 0.22
N LYS A 77 -5.48 -1.26 0.22
CA LYS A 77 -6.93 -1.47 0.08
C LYS A 77 -7.60 -1.56 1.47
N GLY A 78 -8.83 -1.04 1.56
CA GLY A 78 -9.60 -1.04 2.82
C GLY A 78 -10.01 -2.43 3.29
N SER A 79 -10.46 -3.29 2.36
CA SER A 79 -10.82 -4.69 2.63
C SER A 79 -9.81 -5.63 1.97
N MET A 80 -8.92 -6.20 2.77
CA MET A 80 -8.11 -7.36 2.40
C MET A 80 -8.12 -8.32 3.59
N GLU A 81 -8.38 -9.59 3.32
CA GLU A 81 -8.26 -10.65 4.32
C GLU A 81 -6.79 -10.83 4.68
N MET A 82 -6.47 -10.62 5.96
CA MET A 82 -5.10 -10.72 6.49
C MET A 82 -4.86 -12.04 7.23
N HIS A 83 -5.61 -13.07 6.83
CA HIS A 83 -5.48 -14.43 7.32
C HIS A 83 -5.91 -15.41 6.23
N VAL A 84 -5.37 -16.63 6.31
CA VAL A 84 -5.75 -17.78 5.50
C VAL A 84 -5.83 -18.98 6.44
N GLU A 85 -6.90 -19.75 6.34
CA GLU A 85 -7.03 -21.03 7.03
C GLU A 85 -6.91 -22.17 6.01
N ILE A 86 -6.03 -23.13 6.28
CA ILE A 86 -5.80 -24.28 5.40
C ILE A 86 -6.07 -25.59 6.14
N PRO A 87 -6.57 -26.63 5.45
CA PRO A 87 -6.51 -28.00 5.97
C PRO A 87 -5.08 -28.34 6.36
N PHE A 88 -4.90 -28.87 7.56
CA PHE A 88 -3.57 -29.20 8.07
C PHE A 88 -3.68 -30.26 9.16
N ARG A 89 -3.07 -31.43 8.93
CA ARG A 89 -3.08 -32.56 9.86
C ARG A 89 -1.68 -33.02 10.27
N ASP A 90 -0.65 -32.40 9.71
CA ASP A 90 0.75 -32.69 10.02
C ASP A 90 1.21 -31.86 11.24
N ASN A 91 2.44 -32.07 11.67
CA ASN A 91 3.11 -31.27 12.68
C ASN A 91 3.76 -30.04 12.01
N LEU A 92 3.40 -28.84 12.46
CA LEU A 92 3.97 -27.59 11.95
C LEU A 92 5.51 -27.57 12.02
N LYS A 93 6.12 -28.24 13.00
CA LYS A 93 7.59 -28.35 13.14
C LYS A 93 8.26 -29.04 11.96
N ASN A 94 7.56 -29.97 11.29
CA ASN A 94 8.07 -30.65 10.11
C ASN A 94 7.99 -29.76 8.87
N ARG A 95 7.01 -28.84 8.83
CA ARG A 95 6.69 -28.03 7.65
C ARG A 95 7.36 -26.66 7.65
N LEU A 96 7.56 -26.05 8.83
CA LEU A 96 8.16 -24.73 8.96
C LEU A 96 9.56 -24.59 8.31
N PRO A 97 10.46 -25.60 8.36
CA PRO A 97 11.75 -25.54 7.68
C PRO A 97 11.67 -25.30 6.16
N HIS A 98 10.55 -25.64 5.52
CA HIS A 98 10.34 -25.38 4.09
C HIS A 98 9.91 -23.94 3.80
N LEU A 99 9.43 -23.22 4.81
CA LEU A 99 9.00 -21.82 4.70
C LEU A 99 10.15 -20.86 4.97
N VAL A 100 10.88 -21.07 6.08
CA VAL A 100 11.91 -20.14 6.56
C VAL A 100 13.08 -20.05 5.59
N GLY A 101 13.57 -18.82 5.37
CA GLY A 101 14.60 -18.54 4.38
C GLY A 101 14.10 -18.53 2.93
N GLY A 102 12.88 -18.99 2.66
CA GLY A 102 12.26 -18.97 1.34
C GLY A 102 11.95 -17.55 0.86
N GLU A 103 11.99 -17.36 -0.44
CA GLU A 103 11.65 -16.10 -1.10
C GLU A 103 10.70 -16.35 -2.28
N GLY A 104 10.00 -15.31 -2.70
CA GLY A 104 9.10 -15.38 -3.83
C GLY A 104 8.87 -14.02 -4.46
N LYS A 105 8.35 -14.04 -5.68
CA LYS A 105 8.01 -12.85 -6.45
C LYS A 105 6.79 -13.09 -7.32
N GLU A 106 5.99 -12.04 -7.46
CA GLU A 106 4.87 -11.90 -8.38
C GLU A 106 5.03 -10.55 -9.11
N GLU A 107 4.12 -10.20 -10.03
CA GLU A 107 4.20 -8.93 -10.75
C GLU A 107 4.19 -7.72 -9.78
N GLY A 108 5.26 -6.94 -9.80
CA GLY A 108 5.45 -5.76 -8.93
C GLY A 108 5.69 -6.07 -7.44
N VAL A 109 5.84 -7.34 -7.07
CA VAL A 109 5.87 -7.77 -5.67
C VAL A 109 7.00 -8.77 -5.43
N TRP A 110 7.72 -8.62 -4.31
CA TRP A 110 8.62 -9.67 -3.82
C TRP A 110 8.53 -9.80 -2.30
N TRP A 111 8.92 -10.97 -1.80
CA TRP A 111 8.98 -11.24 -0.37
C TRP A 111 10.07 -12.24 0.01
N ARG A 112 10.42 -12.23 1.29
CA ARG A 112 11.31 -13.20 1.92
C ARG A 112 10.83 -13.55 3.32
N PHE A 113 10.75 -14.84 3.62
CA PHE A 113 10.55 -15.36 4.96
C PHE A 113 11.91 -15.45 5.65
N LEU A 114 12.02 -14.89 6.85
CA LEU A 114 13.23 -14.94 7.66
C LEU A 114 13.19 -16.16 8.61
N GLU A 115 14.11 -16.21 9.56
CA GLU A 115 14.15 -17.27 10.57
C GLU A 115 12.89 -17.25 11.45
N GLY A 116 12.30 -18.41 11.66
CA GLY A 116 11.09 -18.58 12.46
C GLY A 116 11.37 -18.80 13.95
N PHE A 117 10.46 -18.33 14.80
CA PHE A 117 10.46 -18.50 16.24
C PHE A 117 9.31 -19.39 16.70
N TRP A 118 9.50 -20.09 17.81
CA TRP A 118 8.54 -21.03 18.36
C TRP A 118 7.99 -20.57 19.70
N GLY A 119 6.70 -20.72 19.90
CA GLY A 119 6.05 -20.72 21.20
C GLY A 119 5.89 -22.14 21.75
N ASP A 120 5.79 -22.25 23.08
CA ASP A 120 5.54 -23.52 23.77
C ASP A 120 4.15 -24.09 23.47
N ASP A 121 3.22 -23.25 22.98
CA ASP A 121 1.87 -23.59 22.53
C ASP A 121 1.82 -24.18 21.11
N GLY A 122 2.97 -24.41 20.49
CA GLY A 122 3.07 -24.93 19.12
C GLY A 122 2.84 -23.88 18.03
N VAL A 123 2.62 -22.62 18.40
CA VAL A 123 2.54 -21.50 17.46
C VAL A 123 3.93 -21.15 16.94
N ALA A 124 4.02 -20.79 15.66
CA ALA A 124 5.23 -20.23 15.08
C ALA A 124 5.03 -18.75 14.70
N LEU A 125 6.09 -17.96 14.86
CA LEU A 125 6.20 -16.60 14.33
C LEU A 125 7.28 -16.56 13.25
N VAL A 126 6.96 -16.04 12.07
CA VAL A 126 7.89 -15.93 10.95
C VAL A 126 7.97 -14.46 10.54
N PRO A 127 9.10 -13.79 10.75
CA PRO A 127 9.32 -12.46 10.20
C PRO A 127 9.35 -12.51 8.68
N VAL A 128 8.76 -11.49 8.07
CA VAL A 128 8.63 -11.36 6.63
C VAL A 128 9.10 -9.99 6.21
N LEU A 129 9.89 -9.99 5.15
CA LEU A 129 10.21 -8.81 4.36
C LEU A 129 9.34 -8.85 3.10
N ALA A 130 8.55 -7.81 2.84
CA ALA A 130 7.70 -7.74 1.66
C ALA A 130 7.83 -6.36 1.00
N ASN A 131 7.72 -6.31 -0.31
CA ASN A 131 7.89 -5.07 -1.07
C ASN A 131 6.86 -4.97 -2.20
N ASP A 132 6.23 -3.80 -2.29
CA ASP A 132 5.37 -3.40 -3.41
C ASP A 132 6.07 -2.26 -4.17
N GLU A 133 6.79 -2.58 -5.25
CA GLU A 133 7.44 -1.59 -6.15
C GLU A 133 8.19 -0.45 -5.42
N GLY A 134 9.00 -0.79 -4.41
CA GLY A 134 9.78 0.18 -3.62
C GLY A 134 9.16 0.51 -2.25
N PHE A 135 7.94 0.07 -1.96
CA PHE A 135 7.35 0.15 -0.63
C PHE A 135 7.67 -1.10 0.20
N GLU A 136 8.77 -1.06 0.97
CA GLU A 136 9.20 -2.15 1.85
C GLU A 136 8.46 -2.15 3.19
N GLN A 137 8.03 -3.34 3.63
CA GLN A 137 7.39 -3.56 4.92
C GLN A 137 8.00 -4.77 5.62
N ARG A 138 8.11 -4.67 6.95
CA ARG A 138 8.52 -5.77 7.83
C ARG A 138 7.40 -6.07 8.82
N PHE A 139 7.03 -7.33 8.91
CA PHE A 139 5.98 -7.79 9.82
C PHE A 139 6.20 -9.26 10.19
N LEU A 140 5.37 -9.77 11.10
CA LEU A 140 5.40 -11.17 11.51
C LEU A 140 4.15 -11.88 10.96
N LEU A 141 4.34 -13.06 10.41
CA LEU A 141 3.27 -14.04 10.25
C LEU A 141 3.20 -14.92 11.48
N ARG A 142 1.99 -15.20 11.94
CA ARG A 142 1.68 -16.12 13.03
C ARG A 142 0.97 -17.34 12.45
N LEU A 143 1.59 -18.51 12.63
CA LEU A 143 1.06 -19.80 12.20
C LEU A 143 0.51 -20.52 13.44
N VAL A 144 -0.80 -20.70 13.50
CA VAL A 144 -1.52 -21.21 14.68
C VAL A 144 -2.16 -22.55 14.35
N PRO A 145 -1.60 -23.68 14.84
CA PRO A 145 -2.20 -24.99 14.68
C PRO A 145 -3.59 -25.08 15.31
N ARG A 146 -4.51 -25.77 14.64
CA ARG A 146 -5.84 -26.16 15.12
C ARG A 146 -6.03 -27.66 14.87
N PRO A 147 -7.06 -28.31 15.44
CA PRO A 147 -7.20 -29.78 15.37
C PRO A 147 -7.18 -30.39 13.96
N ALA A 148 -7.65 -29.67 12.94
CA ALA A 148 -7.68 -30.15 11.54
C ALA A 148 -7.24 -29.10 10.51
N THR A 149 -6.83 -27.93 10.99
CA THR A 149 -6.50 -26.77 10.16
C THR A 149 -5.29 -26.03 10.72
N LEU A 150 -4.71 -25.17 9.90
CA LEU A 150 -3.70 -24.21 10.31
C LEU A 150 -4.18 -22.82 9.94
N LEU A 151 -4.18 -21.90 10.90
CA LEU A 151 -4.43 -20.50 10.65
C LEU A 151 -3.10 -19.77 10.43
N VAL A 152 -2.91 -19.23 9.23
CA VAL A 152 -1.82 -18.32 8.89
C VAL A 152 -2.37 -16.90 8.93
N LYS A 153 -1.84 -16.04 9.80
CA LYS A 153 -2.33 -14.65 9.90
C LYS A 153 -1.20 -13.68 10.13
N VAL A 154 -1.43 -12.41 9.84
CA VAL A 154 -0.53 -11.34 10.26
C VAL A 154 -0.60 -11.16 11.77
N ASP A 155 0.55 -11.07 12.44
CA ASP A 155 0.62 -10.79 13.87
C ASP A 155 0.24 -9.31 14.15
N PRO A 156 -0.55 -9.03 15.19
CA PRO A 156 -1.04 -7.68 15.47
C PRO A 156 0.06 -6.69 15.86
N VAL A 157 1.19 -7.15 16.42
CA VAL A 157 2.24 -6.27 16.97
C VAL A 157 2.92 -5.42 15.88
N GLY A 158 2.87 -5.85 14.61
CA GLY A 158 3.44 -5.12 13.47
C GLY A 158 2.45 -4.29 12.66
N SER A 159 1.16 -4.66 12.66
CA SER A 159 0.07 -4.02 11.90
C SER A 159 0.51 -3.43 10.53
N PRO A 160 1.09 -4.26 9.62
CA PRO A 160 1.54 -3.80 8.32
C PRO A 160 0.36 -3.24 7.51
N TYR A 161 0.68 -2.34 6.58
CA TYR A 161 -0.30 -1.87 5.62
C TYR A 161 -0.79 -3.04 4.77
N ARG A 162 -2.09 -3.06 4.52
CA ARG A 162 -2.74 -4.08 3.70
C ARG A 162 -2.42 -3.85 2.22
N THR A 163 -1.30 -4.41 1.77
CA THR A 163 -0.82 -4.29 0.40
C THR A 163 -0.81 -5.64 -0.33
N PRO A 164 -0.74 -5.63 -1.68
CA PRO A 164 -0.57 -6.86 -2.47
C PRO A 164 0.56 -7.76 -1.96
N ALA A 165 1.73 -7.21 -1.61
CA ALA A 165 2.85 -8.00 -1.12
C ALA A 165 2.54 -8.72 0.20
N VAL A 166 1.88 -8.05 1.14
CA VAL A 166 1.50 -8.70 2.41
C VAL A 166 0.50 -9.84 2.16
N ALA A 167 -0.50 -9.64 1.30
CA ALA A 167 -1.44 -10.72 0.94
C ALA A 167 -0.77 -11.87 0.18
N ALA A 168 0.18 -11.57 -0.70
CA ALA A 168 0.95 -12.59 -1.42
C ALA A 168 1.73 -13.47 -0.44
N THR A 169 2.31 -12.90 0.61
CA THR A 169 3.04 -13.67 1.63
C THR A 169 2.15 -14.65 2.40
N LEU A 170 0.90 -14.28 2.69
CA LEU A 170 -0.07 -15.17 3.34
C LEU A 170 -0.39 -16.38 2.45
N ARG A 171 -0.70 -16.13 1.17
CA ARG A 171 -0.98 -17.19 0.19
C ARG A 171 0.24 -18.08 -0.03
N ALA A 172 1.43 -17.48 -0.16
CA ALA A 172 2.68 -18.21 -0.34
C ALA A 172 2.99 -19.09 0.87
N ALA A 173 2.88 -18.54 2.08
CA ALA A 173 3.07 -19.31 3.31
C ALA A 173 2.08 -20.47 3.42
N ALA A 174 0.80 -20.22 3.13
CA ALA A 174 -0.24 -21.24 3.12
C ALA A 174 0.09 -22.39 2.14
N ARG A 175 0.45 -22.07 0.89
CA ARG A 175 0.83 -23.07 -0.13
C ARG A 175 2.05 -23.90 0.28
N ILE A 176 3.10 -23.24 0.76
CA ILE A 176 4.35 -23.93 1.18
C ILE A 176 4.07 -24.87 2.36
N ILE A 177 3.23 -24.46 3.31
CA ILE A 177 2.91 -25.27 4.49
C ILE A 177 1.90 -26.39 4.18
N ALA A 178 0.95 -26.19 3.28
CA ALA A 178 0.03 -27.25 2.81
C ALA A 178 0.83 -28.35 2.09
N GLY A 179 1.72 -27.96 1.17
CA GLY A 179 2.51 -28.91 0.37
C GLY A 179 1.80 -29.35 -0.90
N PRO A 180 2.46 -30.22 -1.70
CA PRO A 180 2.02 -30.56 -3.04
C PRO A 180 0.68 -31.32 -3.12
N ASP A 181 0.19 -31.89 -2.01
CA ASP A 181 -1.00 -32.75 -2.00
C ASP A 181 -2.33 -31.99 -1.85
N ASP A 182 -2.31 -30.66 -1.60
CA ASP A 182 -3.49 -29.86 -1.20
C ASP A 182 -3.71 -28.60 -2.08
N GLU A 183 -3.38 -28.66 -3.38
CA GLU A 183 -3.64 -27.54 -4.32
C GLU A 183 -5.13 -27.21 -4.56
N THR A 184 -6.07 -28.02 -4.04
CA THR A 184 -7.50 -27.93 -4.39
C THR A 184 -8.39 -27.20 -3.38
N ALA A 185 -7.87 -26.63 -2.30
CA ALA A 185 -8.68 -26.06 -1.21
C ALA A 185 -8.61 -24.52 -1.05
N LEU A 186 -8.30 -23.77 -2.10
CA LEU A 186 -8.49 -22.31 -2.11
C LEU A 186 -9.92 -21.99 -2.59
N HIS A 187 -10.93 -22.42 -1.83
CA HIS A 187 -12.30 -21.94 -2.07
C HIS A 187 -12.49 -20.59 -1.38
N GLU A 188 -12.62 -19.55 -2.22
CA GLU A 188 -13.26 -18.29 -1.89
C GLU A 188 -14.60 -18.59 -1.23
N THR A 189 -14.76 -18.18 0.03
CA THR A 189 -16.09 -18.07 0.62
C THR A 189 -16.62 -16.70 0.20
N ASP A 190 -17.20 -16.67 -0.99
CA ASP A 190 -18.07 -15.56 -1.39
C ASP A 190 -19.15 -15.40 -0.32
N GLY A 191 -19.18 -14.22 0.28
CA GLY A 191 -20.23 -13.82 1.21
C GLY A 191 -21.55 -13.74 0.47
N ASP A 192 -22.44 -14.68 0.75
CA ASP A 192 -23.83 -14.60 0.34
C ASP A 192 -24.46 -13.38 1.03
N ALA A 193 -24.69 -12.34 0.24
CA ALA A 193 -25.48 -11.19 0.61
C ALA A 193 -26.95 -11.61 0.65
N VAL A 194 -27.55 -11.47 1.82
CA VAL A 194 -28.99 -11.53 2.06
C VAL A 194 -29.71 -10.63 1.06
N SER A 195 -30.56 -11.22 0.21
CA SER A 195 -31.57 -10.51 -0.57
C SER A 195 -32.89 -10.53 0.19
N ASP A 196 -33.19 -9.44 0.87
CA ASP A 196 -34.56 -9.11 1.25
C ASP A 196 -35.34 -8.81 -0.04
N GLN A 197 -36.31 -9.67 -0.36
CA GLN A 197 -37.41 -9.32 -1.27
C GLN A 197 -38.69 -9.18 -0.45
N GLU A 198 -39.16 -7.93 -0.34
CA GLU A 198 -40.54 -7.58 -0.04
C GLU A 198 -41.49 -8.29 -1.01
N GLY A 199 -42.39 -9.11 -0.46
CA GLY A 199 -43.54 -9.68 -1.16
C GLY A 199 -44.81 -9.05 -0.62
N ASP A 200 -45.37 -8.13 -1.41
CA ASP A 200 -46.72 -7.57 -1.29
C ASP A 200 -47.76 -8.65 -1.65
N ALA A 201 -48.69 -8.93 -0.74
CA ALA A 201 -50.00 -9.57 -0.98
C ALA A 201 -50.93 -9.39 0.23
#